data_AF-A0A969AQI6-F1
#
_entry.id   AF-A0A969AQI6-F1
#
_cell.length_a   1.000
_cell.length_b   1.000
_cell.length_c   1.000
_cell.angle_alpha   90.00
_cell.angle_beta   90.00
_cell.angle_gamma   90.00
#
_symmetry.space_group_name_H-M   'P 1'
#
loop_
_entity.id
_entity.type
_entity.pdbx_description
1 polymer ?
#
loop_
_entity_poly.entity_id
_entity_poly.type
_entity_poly.pdbx_seq_one_letter_code
_entity_poly.pdbx_strand_id
1 'polypeptide(L)'
;MAKLYRAIHHHQKGAVIVDDSLHPGYAYLLSGVANVKLHVVHIVRDPRGTAYSWAHRQKQGLGTYPIKDSALGWTLRNVVTELLGWQRSLPYLRVKYEDFVQQPQATVDAVLKLAQVTPRHSPFRSPSQVDLGITHSVFGNSDRLKTGPTTIHFSEGWRQQMDPAEKRQVTLLTLPMLLHYGYRL
;
A
#
# COMPACT_ATOMS: atom_id res chain seq x y z
N MET A 1 -18.97 -6.79 -9.46
CA MET A 1 -17.74 -7.35 -8.85
C MET A 1 -17.57 -8.84 -9.13
N ALA A 2 -18.46 -9.73 -8.67
CA ALA A 2 -18.32 -11.19 -8.86
C ALA A 2 -18.01 -11.64 -10.30
N LYS A 3 -18.77 -11.12 -11.29
CA LYS A 3 -18.60 -11.45 -12.71
C LYS A 3 -17.19 -11.11 -13.23
N LEU A 4 -16.65 -9.96 -12.82
CA LEU A 4 -15.32 -9.49 -13.24
C LEU A 4 -14.20 -10.36 -12.68
N TYR A 5 -14.18 -10.58 -11.36
CA TYR A 5 -13.14 -11.41 -10.72
C TYR A 5 -13.19 -12.86 -11.21
N ARG A 6 -14.39 -13.40 -11.45
CA ARG A 6 -14.56 -14.71 -12.05
C ARG A 6 -14.03 -14.77 -13.49
N ALA A 7 -14.26 -13.73 -14.30
CA ALA A 7 -13.73 -13.67 -15.66
C ALA A 7 -12.19 -13.60 -15.64
N ILE A 8 -11.59 -12.75 -14.79
CA ILE A 8 -10.13 -12.67 -14.62
C ILE A 8 -9.58 -14.04 -14.23
N HIS A 9 -10.17 -14.68 -13.22
CA HIS A 9 -9.73 -16.01 -12.77
C HIS A 9 -9.91 -17.09 -13.84
N HIS A 10 -10.94 -17.00 -14.68
CA HIS A 10 -11.15 -17.93 -15.79
C HIS A 10 -10.06 -17.82 -16.87
N HIS A 11 -9.61 -16.60 -17.17
CA HIS A 11 -8.54 -16.37 -18.15
C HIS A 11 -7.14 -16.70 -17.59
N GLN A 12 -6.97 -16.68 -16.27
CA GLN A 12 -5.73 -17.06 -15.60
C GLN A 12 -6.00 -18.11 -14.52
N LYS A 13 -6.27 -19.35 -14.95
CA LYS A 13 -6.57 -20.47 -14.04
C LYS A 13 -5.44 -20.67 -13.02
N GLY A 14 -5.80 -20.69 -11.75
CA GLY A 14 -4.86 -20.89 -10.64
C GLY A 14 -4.05 -19.65 -10.25
N ALA A 15 -4.27 -18.49 -10.87
CA ALA A 15 -3.61 -17.26 -10.47
C ALA A 15 -4.30 -16.60 -9.27
N VAL A 16 -3.49 -16.09 -8.35
CA VAL A 16 -3.94 -15.14 -7.34
C VAL A 16 -4.09 -13.77 -7.98
N ILE A 17 -5.23 -13.14 -7.74
CA ILE A 17 -5.51 -11.78 -8.22
C ILE A 17 -4.99 -10.81 -7.16
N VAL A 18 -4.02 -9.98 -7.55
CA VAL A 18 -3.56 -8.84 -6.75
C VAL A 18 -4.28 -7.60 -7.27
N ASP A 19 -5.04 -6.94 -6.39
CA ASP A 19 -5.75 -5.70 -6.67
C ASP A 19 -5.33 -4.66 -5.63
N ASP A 20 -4.98 -3.46 -6.06
CA ASP A 20 -4.52 -2.37 -5.20
C ASP A 20 -5.53 -1.23 -5.15
N SER A 21 -5.83 -0.74 -3.95
CA SER A 21 -6.80 0.33 -3.76
C SER A 21 -6.44 1.18 -2.55
N LEU A 22 -6.72 2.47 -2.64
CA LEU A 22 -6.64 3.42 -1.52
C LEU A 22 -7.99 3.59 -0.81
N HIS A 23 -9.02 2.81 -1.18
CA HIS A 23 -10.39 2.98 -0.71
C HIS A 23 -10.84 1.76 0.13
N PRO A 24 -10.89 1.88 1.46
CA PRO A 24 -11.29 0.77 2.33
C PRO A 24 -12.71 0.25 2.05
N GLY A 25 -13.62 1.12 1.59
CA GLY A 25 -14.98 0.73 1.19
C GLY A 25 -15.00 -0.28 0.04
N TYR A 26 -14.02 -0.23 -0.87
CA TYR A 26 -13.88 -1.21 -1.94
C TYR A 26 -13.56 -2.60 -1.38
N ALA A 27 -12.62 -2.68 -0.43
CA ALA A 27 -12.29 -3.93 0.26
C ALA A 27 -13.48 -4.47 1.08
N TYR A 28 -14.27 -3.58 1.71
CA TYR A 28 -15.52 -3.97 2.38
C TYR A 28 -16.50 -4.62 1.41
N LEU A 29 -16.74 -4.02 0.24
CA LEU A 29 -17.62 -4.61 -0.78
C LEU A 29 -17.09 -5.95 -1.27
N LEU A 30 -15.79 -6.07 -1.52
CA LEU A 30 -15.16 -7.33 -1.95
C LEU A 30 -15.30 -8.44 -0.90
N SER A 31 -15.23 -8.12 0.39
CA SER A 31 -15.41 -9.09 1.47
C SER A 31 -16.80 -9.75 1.47
N GLY A 32 -17.80 -9.13 0.83
CA GLY A 32 -19.15 -9.68 0.67
C GLY A 32 -19.39 -10.39 -0.66
N VAL A 33 -18.40 -10.47 -1.55
CA VAL A 33 -18.57 -11.10 -2.87
C VAL A 33 -18.46 -12.61 -2.74
N ALA A 34 -19.53 -13.33 -3.14
CA ALA A 34 -19.53 -14.79 -3.15
C ALA A 34 -18.36 -15.35 -3.98
N ASN A 35 -17.71 -16.39 -3.45
CA ASN A 35 -16.56 -17.08 -4.05
C ASN A 35 -15.29 -16.23 -4.18
N VAL A 36 -15.18 -15.11 -3.46
CA VAL A 36 -13.92 -14.36 -3.32
C VAL A 36 -13.35 -14.61 -1.92
N LYS A 37 -12.18 -15.25 -1.86
CA LYS A 37 -11.40 -15.39 -0.62
C LYS A 37 -10.45 -14.20 -0.48
N LEU A 38 -10.93 -13.13 0.16
CA LEU A 38 -10.17 -11.90 0.31
C LEU A 38 -9.07 -12.05 1.37
N HIS A 39 -7.84 -11.68 1.00
CA HIS A 39 -6.71 -11.47 1.92
C HIS A 39 -6.28 -10.01 1.80
N VAL A 40 -5.96 -9.37 2.92
CA VAL A 40 -5.69 -7.92 2.97
C VAL A 40 -4.23 -7.68 3.35
N VAL A 41 -3.49 -7.00 2.47
CA VAL A 41 -2.19 -6.41 2.80
C VAL A 41 -2.41 -4.91 3.01
N HIS A 42 -2.36 -4.46 4.26
CA HIS A 42 -2.53 -3.05 4.63
C HIS A 42 -1.17 -2.37 4.74
N ILE A 43 -0.80 -1.63 3.70
CA ILE A 43 0.45 -0.87 3.68
C ILE A 43 0.22 0.49 4.36
N VAL A 44 1.00 0.74 5.41
CA VAL A 44 1.01 2.01 6.15
C VAL A 44 2.35 2.70 5.91
N ARG A 45 2.34 3.99 5.61
CA ARG A 45 3.53 4.84 5.52
C ARG A 45 3.43 5.99 6.51
N ASP A 46 4.56 6.53 6.96
CA ASP A 46 4.59 7.72 7.79
C ASP A 46 3.65 8.82 7.23
N PRO A 47 2.72 9.35 8.05
CA PRO A 47 1.75 10.33 7.58
C PRO A 47 2.40 11.60 7.05
N ARG A 48 3.56 12.00 7.59
CA ARG A 48 4.30 13.20 7.16
C ARG A 48 4.88 13.01 5.77
N GLY A 49 5.56 11.88 5.55
CA GLY A 49 6.06 11.51 4.22
C GLY A 49 4.95 11.30 3.20
N THR A 50 3.79 10.83 3.65
CA THR A 50 2.59 10.68 2.80
C THR A 50 2.01 12.03 2.40
N ALA A 51 1.75 12.92 3.37
CA ALA A 51 1.23 14.26 3.10
C ALA A 51 2.17 15.08 2.21
N TYR A 52 3.47 15.05 2.50
CA TYR A 52 4.48 15.68 1.65
C TYR A 52 4.42 15.16 0.21
N SER A 53 4.34 13.83 0.03
CA SER A 53 4.24 13.22 -1.29
C SER A 53 2.96 13.57 -2.05
N TRP A 54 1.84 13.81 -1.37
CA TRP A 54 0.57 14.20 -1.99
C TRP A 54 0.51 15.70 -2.32
N ALA A 55 1.22 16.53 -1.56
CA ALA A 55 1.31 17.95 -1.78
C ALA A 55 2.33 18.33 -2.87
N HIS A 56 3.46 17.59 -2.97
CA HIS A 56 4.61 18.05 -3.76
C HIS A 56 5.00 17.15 -4.95
N ARG A 57 4.48 15.92 -5.06
CA ARG A 57 4.80 15.04 -6.19
C ARG A 57 3.66 15.03 -7.20
N GLN A 58 3.99 15.27 -8.47
CA GLN A 58 3.07 15.02 -9.57
C GLN A 58 2.75 13.53 -9.65
N LYS A 59 1.46 13.22 -9.74
CA LYS A 59 0.95 11.87 -9.95
C LYS A 59 0.13 11.91 -11.24
N GLN A 60 0.26 10.88 -12.06
CA GLN A 60 -0.42 10.87 -13.36
C GLN A 60 -1.94 10.93 -13.14
N GLY A 61 -2.59 11.95 -13.71
CA GLY A 61 -4.04 12.16 -13.59
C GLY A 61 -4.51 12.66 -12.23
N LEU A 62 -3.63 13.12 -11.34
CA LEU A 62 -3.99 13.61 -10.01
C LEU A 62 -3.36 14.97 -9.73
N GLY A 63 -4.15 15.88 -9.17
CA GLY A 63 -3.67 17.14 -8.64
C GLY A 63 -2.90 16.98 -7.33
N THR A 64 -2.32 18.08 -6.88
CA THR A 64 -1.75 18.19 -5.53
C THR A 64 -2.87 18.31 -4.50
N TYR A 65 -2.68 17.72 -3.32
CA TYR A 65 -3.66 17.80 -2.23
C TYR A 65 -3.13 18.67 -1.09
N PRO A 66 -4.00 19.47 -0.44
CA PRO A 66 -3.62 20.17 0.78
C PRO A 66 -3.11 19.20 1.85
N ILE A 67 -2.13 19.66 2.62
CA ILE A 67 -1.49 18.88 3.70
C ILE A 67 -2.53 18.38 4.72
N LYS A 68 -3.44 19.24 5.15
CA LYS A 68 -4.51 18.91 6.10
C LYS A 68 -5.42 17.78 5.59
N ASP A 69 -5.82 17.83 4.32
CA ASP A 69 -6.75 16.86 3.72
C ASP A 69 -6.05 15.52 3.51
N SER A 70 -4.76 15.57 3.18
CA SER A 70 -3.90 14.38 3.11
C SER A 70 -3.77 13.70 4.47
N ALA A 71 -3.55 14.48 5.54
CA ALA A 71 -3.42 13.97 6.91
C ALA A 71 -4.73 13.36 7.43
N LEU A 72 -5.85 14.07 7.31
CA LEU A 72 -7.17 13.58 7.72
C LEU A 72 -7.59 12.33 6.92
N GLY A 73 -7.41 12.37 5.60
CA GLY A 73 -7.68 11.23 4.74
C GLY A 73 -6.80 10.03 5.09
N TRP A 74 -5.53 10.25 5.44
CA TRP A 74 -4.63 9.19 5.90
C TRP A 74 -5.16 8.55 7.19
N THR A 75 -5.54 9.33 8.20
CA THR A 75 -6.09 8.80 9.46
C THR A 75 -7.36 7.99 9.19
N LEU A 76 -8.31 8.57 8.45
CA LEU A 76 -9.59 7.93 8.15
C LEU A 76 -9.39 6.60 7.42
N ARG A 77 -8.59 6.58 6.35
CA ARG A 77 -8.37 5.37 5.56
C ARG A 77 -7.73 4.25 6.38
N ASN A 78 -6.73 4.58 7.19
CA ASN A 78 -6.04 3.60 8.01
C ASN A 78 -6.94 3.02 9.10
N VAL A 79 -7.68 3.86 9.82
CA VAL A 79 -8.65 3.41 10.85
C VAL A 79 -9.72 2.50 10.24
N VAL A 80 -10.34 2.91 9.12
CA VAL A 80 -11.40 2.11 8.50
C VAL A 80 -10.85 0.78 7.97
N THR A 81 -9.60 0.74 7.49
CA THR A 81 -8.97 -0.51 7.01
C THR A 81 -8.75 -1.49 8.16
N GLU A 82 -8.30 -1.03 9.33
CA GLU A 82 -8.14 -1.88 10.51
C GLU A 82 -9.48 -2.39 11.04
N LEU A 83 -10.48 -1.50 11.14
CA LEU A 83 -11.83 -1.88 11.54
C LEU A 83 -12.42 -2.92 10.59
N LEU A 84 -12.22 -2.78 9.28
CA LEU A 84 -12.64 -3.78 8.30
C LEU A 84 -11.99 -5.14 8.56
N GLY A 85 -10.66 -5.17 8.72
CA GLY A 85 -9.92 -6.40 8.97
C GLY A 85 -10.41 -7.12 10.22
N TRP A 86 -10.63 -6.36 11.29
CA TRP A 86 -11.15 -6.86 12.57
C TRP A 86 -12.61 -7.35 12.46
N GLN A 87 -13.54 -6.51 12.00
CA GLN A 87 -14.97 -6.83 11.92
C GLN A 87 -15.27 -8.03 11.02
N ARG A 88 -14.50 -8.21 9.94
CA ARG A 88 -14.70 -9.29 8.97
C ARG A 88 -13.83 -10.51 9.24
N SER A 89 -12.99 -10.48 10.28
CA SER A 89 -12.02 -11.55 10.60
C SER A 89 -11.23 -12.02 9.37
N LEU A 90 -10.78 -11.05 8.56
CA LEU A 90 -10.10 -11.35 7.30
C LEU A 90 -8.65 -11.80 7.58
N PRO A 91 -8.09 -12.68 6.73
CA PRO A 91 -6.64 -12.84 6.65
C PRO A 91 -6.01 -11.47 6.36
N TYR A 92 -5.23 -10.97 7.31
CA TYR A 92 -4.79 -9.59 7.30
C TYR A 92 -3.31 -9.48 7.70
N LEU A 93 -2.55 -8.71 6.93
CA LEU A 93 -1.15 -8.39 7.20
C LEU A 93 -0.95 -6.88 7.09
N ARG A 94 -0.57 -6.25 8.19
CA ARG A 94 -0.14 -4.86 8.20
C ARG A 94 1.36 -4.78 7.88
N VAL A 95 1.72 -3.93 6.93
CA VAL A 95 3.11 -3.71 6.49
C VAL A 95 3.43 -2.23 6.60
N LYS A 96 4.49 -1.89 7.34
CA LYS A 96 5.03 -0.52 7.28
C LYS A 96 5.89 -0.39 6.03
N TYR A 97 5.69 0.66 5.27
CA TYR A 97 6.47 0.96 4.07
C TYR A 97 7.96 1.05 4.40
N GLU A 98 8.29 1.63 5.55
CA GLU A 98 9.65 1.79 6.07
C GLU A 98 10.31 0.43 6.30
N ASP A 99 9.59 -0.51 6.91
CA ASP A 99 10.09 -1.87 7.18
C ASP A 99 10.21 -2.67 5.88
N PHE A 100 9.25 -2.52 4.95
CA PHE A 100 9.32 -3.11 3.61
C PHE A 100 10.59 -2.69 2.88
N VAL A 101 10.93 -1.41 2.92
CA VAL A 101 12.12 -0.93 2.21
C VAL A 101 13.42 -1.43 2.84
N GLN A 102 13.45 -1.61 4.17
CA GLN A 102 14.60 -2.18 4.86
C GLN A 102 14.76 -3.69 4.64
N GLN A 103 13.63 -4.42 4.58
CA GLN A 103 13.62 -5.87 4.43
C GLN A 103 12.60 -6.31 3.36
N PRO A 104 12.85 -6.02 2.07
CA PRO A 104 11.89 -6.27 1.00
C PRO A 104 11.53 -7.74 0.82
N GLN A 105 12.54 -8.61 0.80
CA GLN A 105 12.36 -10.05 0.60
C GLN A 105 11.50 -10.67 1.71
N ALA A 106 11.88 -10.44 2.97
CA ALA A 106 11.14 -10.96 4.12
C ALA A 106 9.68 -10.49 4.15
N THR A 107 9.43 -9.24 3.76
CA THR A 107 8.07 -8.70 3.66
C THR A 107 7.27 -9.39 2.54
N VAL A 108 7.87 -9.59 1.36
CA VAL A 108 7.22 -10.31 0.25
C VAL A 108 6.94 -11.76 0.63
N ASP A 109 7.84 -12.43 1.35
CA ASP A 109 7.62 -13.79 1.85
C ASP A 109 6.44 -13.86 2.82
N ALA A 110 6.28 -12.86 3.70
CA ALA A 110 5.12 -12.76 4.58
C ALA A 110 3.81 -12.55 3.80
N VAL A 111 3.83 -11.76 2.73
CA VAL A 111 2.69 -11.56 1.82
C VAL A 111 2.35 -12.86 1.07
N LEU A 112 3.34 -13.58 0.56
CA LEU A 112 3.15 -14.87 -0.11
C LEU A 112 2.57 -15.92 0.85
N LYS A 113 3.04 -15.95 2.10
CA LYS A 113 2.49 -16.80 3.17
C LYS A 113 1.03 -16.45 3.46
N LEU A 114 0.70 -15.17 3.56
CA LEU A 114 -0.69 -14.71 3.74
C LEU A 114 -1.55 -15.18 2.56
N ALA A 115 -1.08 -15.01 1.33
CA ALA A 115 -1.78 -15.38 0.10
C ALA A 115 -1.81 -16.89 -0.15
N GLN A 116 -1.07 -17.69 0.64
CA GLN A 116 -0.94 -19.14 0.48
C GLN A 116 -0.36 -19.53 -0.90
N VAL A 117 0.57 -18.72 -1.41
CA VAL A 117 1.23 -18.92 -2.71
C VAL A 117 2.67 -19.36 -2.50
N THR A 118 3.06 -20.42 -3.19
CA THR A 118 4.47 -20.79 -3.34
C THR A 118 4.98 -20.26 -4.68
N PRO A 119 5.94 -19.30 -4.69
CA PRO A 119 6.45 -18.76 -5.94
C PRO A 119 7.27 -19.81 -6.69
N ARG A 120 7.18 -19.83 -8.02
CA ARG A 120 8.05 -20.69 -8.86
C ARG A 120 9.48 -20.16 -8.96
N HIS A 121 9.64 -18.84 -8.91
CA HIS A 121 10.92 -18.14 -8.95
C HIS A 121 10.80 -16.87 -8.10
N SER A 122 11.92 -16.48 -7.48
CA SER A 122 12.00 -15.19 -6.80
C SER A 122 12.31 -14.09 -7.82
N PRO A 123 11.59 -12.95 -7.80
CA PRO A 123 11.92 -11.82 -8.66
C PRO A 123 13.12 -11.02 -8.12
N PHE A 124 13.64 -11.36 -6.94
CA PHE A 124 14.76 -10.66 -6.33
C PHE A 124 16.10 -11.11 -6.91
N ARG A 125 16.88 -10.14 -7.39
CA ARG A 125 18.28 -10.33 -7.83
C ARG A 125 19.27 -10.11 -6.69
N SER A 126 18.88 -9.31 -5.70
CA SER A 126 19.63 -9.03 -4.47
C SER A 126 18.64 -8.64 -3.35
N PRO A 127 19.09 -8.38 -2.11
CA PRO A 127 18.20 -7.99 -1.01
C PRO A 127 17.31 -6.77 -1.30
N SER A 128 17.77 -5.85 -2.16
CA SER A 128 17.05 -4.60 -2.50
C SER A 128 16.82 -4.41 -4.00
N GLN A 129 17.20 -5.37 -4.85
CA GLN A 129 16.92 -5.30 -6.29
C GLN A 129 15.93 -6.36 -6.72
N VAL A 130 14.92 -5.93 -7.47
CA VAL A 130 13.86 -6.77 -8.01
C VAL A 130 13.76 -6.58 -9.52
N ASP A 131 13.45 -7.64 -10.25
CA ASP A 131 13.10 -7.55 -11.65
C ASP A 131 11.58 -7.42 -11.80
N LEU A 132 11.12 -6.25 -12.23
CA LEU A 132 9.68 -5.97 -12.37
C LEU A 132 9.19 -6.43 -13.74
N GLY A 133 8.22 -7.34 -13.75
CA GLY A 133 7.47 -7.69 -14.95
C GLY A 133 6.44 -6.63 -15.33
N ILE A 134 5.76 -6.86 -16.46
CA ILE A 134 4.64 -6.02 -16.90
C ILE A 134 3.49 -6.18 -15.92
N THR A 135 2.90 -5.07 -15.48
CA THR A 135 1.69 -5.04 -14.65
C THR A 135 0.52 -4.43 -15.41
N HIS A 136 -0.70 -4.64 -14.90
CA HIS A 136 -1.93 -4.05 -15.46
C HIS A 136 -2.32 -2.75 -14.74
N SER A 137 -1.35 -2.07 -14.10
CA SER A 137 -1.59 -0.82 -13.40
C SER A 137 -1.80 0.31 -14.40
N VAL A 138 -2.97 0.95 -14.35
CA VAL A 138 -3.34 2.06 -15.26
C VAL A 138 -3.27 3.43 -14.59
N PHE A 139 -2.94 3.48 -13.29
CA PHE A 139 -3.01 4.70 -12.48
C PHE A 139 -2.06 4.69 -11.28
N GLY A 140 -1.56 5.86 -10.89
CA GLY A 140 -0.79 6.06 -9.66
C GLY A 140 0.55 6.77 -9.89
N ASN A 141 1.55 6.42 -9.07
CA ASN A 141 2.92 6.94 -9.23
C ASN A 141 3.53 6.40 -10.54
N SER A 142 4.28 7.22 -11.27
CA SER A 142 4.97 6.82 -12.51
C SER A 142 5.92 5.64 -12.31
N ASP A 143 6.46 5.47 -11.09
CA ASP A 143 7.25 4.29 -10.72
C ASP A 143 6.50 2.96 -10.94
N ARG A 144 5.16 2.94 -10.93
CA ARG A 144 4.34 1.74 -11.15
C ARG A 144 4.39 1.22 -12.58
N LEU A 145 4.82 2.06 -13.53
CA LEU A 145 4.93 1.71 -14.95
C LEU A 145 6.34 1.21 -15.30
N LYS A 146 7.28 1.22 -14.35
CA LYS A 146 8.63 0.71 -14.55
C LYS A 146 8.61 -0.81 -14.72
N THR A 147 9.41 -1.29 -15.65
CA THR A 147 9.68 -2.72 -15.87
C THR A 147 11.19 -2.93 -15.91
N GLY A 148 11.62 -4.16 -15.65
CA GLY A 148 13.04 -4.52 -15.57
C GLY A 148 13.65 -4.30 -14.19
N PRO A 149 15.00 -4.30 -14.11
CA PRO A 149 15.74 -4.17 -12.86
C PRO A 149 15.40 -2.87 -12.12
N THR A 150 14.92 -3.01 -10.89
CA THR A 150 14.47 -1.90 -10.06
C THR A 150 15.07 -2.01 -8.66
N THR A 151 15.69 -0.92 -8.20
CA THR A 151 16.23 -0.82 -6.84
C THR A 151 15.18 -0.26 -5.89
N ILE A 152 14.82 -1.08 -4.90
CA ILE A 152 14.00 -0.68 -3.75
C ILE A 152 14.89 0.15 -2.82
N HIS A 153 14.50 1.41 -2.62
CA HIS A 153 15.25 2.35 -1.79
C HIS A 153 14.29 3.25 -1.00
N PHE A 154 14.78 3.76 0.12
CA PHE A 154 13.98 4.60 0.99
C PHE A 154 14.05 6.05 0.55
N SER A 155 12.88 6.66 0.35
CA SER A 155 12.78 8.06 -0.04
C SER A 155 12.44 8.93 1.19
N GLU A 156 13.46 9.40 1.90
CA GLU A 156 13.35 10.31 3.06
C GLU A 156 13.36 11.81 2.72
N GLY A 157 13.32 12.21 1.44
CA GLY A 157 13.45 13.64 1.07
C GLY A 157 12.54 14.60 1.85
N TRP A 158 11.35 14.14 2.23
CA TRP A 158 10.41 14.87 3.08
C TRP A 158 10.96 15.25 4.47
N ARG A 159 11.87 14.48 5.06
CA ARG A 159 12.40 14.77 6.40
C ARG A 159 13.22 16.05 6.45
N GLN A 160 13.87 16.39 5.34
CA GLN A 160 14.69 17.58 5.19
C GLN A 160 13.93 18.72 4.48
N GLN A 161 13.01 18.38 3.56
CA GLN A 161 12.38 19.35 2.67
C GLN A 161 10.98 19.80 3.12
N MET A 162 10.34 19.09 4.04
CA MET A 162 9.00 19.46 4.51
C MET A 162 9.08 20.65 5.46
N ASP A 163 8.19 21.62 5.26
CA ASP A 163 8.10 22.78 6.13
C ASP A 163 7.81 22.34 7.60
N PRO A 164 8.50 22.92 8.61
CA PRO A 164 8.30 22.52 10.00
C PRO A 164 6.88 22.73 10.52
N ALA A 165 6.14 23.74 10.05
CA ALA A 165 4.75 23.97 10.44
C ALA A 165 3.82 22.93 9.82
N GLU A 166 4.00 22.59 8.54
CA GLU A 166 3.27 21.48 7.89
C GLU A 166 3.53 20.15 8.60
N LYS A 167 4.81 19.87 8.93
CA LYS A 167 5.20 18.65 9.66
C LYS A 167 4.51 18.58 11.02
N ARG A 168 4.49 19.67 11.78
CA ARG A 168 3.77 19.76 13.07
C ARG A 168 2.28 19.55 12.88
N GLN A 169 1.67 20.19 11.89
CA GLN A 169 0.24 20.06 11.61
C GLN A 169 -0.12 18.60 11.31
N VAL A 170 0.61 17.92 10.43
CA VAL A 170 0.35 16.50 10.12
C VAL A 170 0.56 15.63 11.34
N THR A 171 1.62 15.87 12.12
CA THR A 171 1.91 15.11 13.33
C THR A 171 0.74 15.20 14.31
N LEU A 172 0.20 16.41 14.56
CA LEU A 172 -0.94 16.61 15.45
C LEU A 172 -2.22 15.94 14.94
N LEU A 173 -2.55 16.12 13.65
CA LEU A 173 -3.76 15.55 13.05
C LEU A 173 -3.76 14.02 12.95
N THR A 174 -2.58 13.41 13.01
CA THR A 174 -2.41 11.95 12.87
C THR A 174 -1.90 11.29 14.15
N LEU A 175 -1.71 12.06 15.24
CA LEU A 175 -0.98 11.66 16.44
C LEU A 175 -1.40 10.30 17.01
N PRO A 176 -2.70 10.00 17.22
CA PRO A 176 -3.09 8.71 17.82
C PRO A 176 -2.67 7.52 16.95
N MET A 177 -2.87 7.61 15.64
CA MET A 177 -2.51 6.56 14.70
C MET A 177 -1.00 6.50 14.45
N LEU A 178 -0.31 7.64 14.47
CA LEU A 178 1.13 7.72 14.37
C LEU A 178 1.80 6.93 15.52
N LEU A 179 1.33 7.12 16.75
CA LEU A 179 1.77 6.36 17.92
C LEU A 179 1.35 4.89 17.83
N HIS A 180 0.11 4.60 17.42
CA HIS A 180 -0.38 3.22 17.23
C HIS A 180 0.50 2.41 16.25
N TYR A 181 1.01 3.05 15.21
CA TYR A 181 1.93 2.44 14.24
C TYR A 181 3.41 2.49 14.63
N GLY A 182 3.74 3.00 15.82
CA GLY A 182 5.11 3.10 16.32
C GLY A 182 5.99 4.02 15.48
N TYR A 183 5.43 5.08 14.89
CA TYR A 183 6.23 6.15 14.31
C TYR A 183 6.76 7.07 15.42
N ARG A 184 7.97 7.61 15.22
CA ARG A 184 8.58 8.58 16.14
C ARG A 184 8.01 9.97 15.89
N LEU A 185 7.84 10.76 16.95
CA LEU A 185 7.38 12.16 16.87
C LEU A 185 8.44 13.06 16.25
#